data_AF-A0A4S8QE82-F1
#
_entry.id   AF-A0A4S8QE82-F1
#
_cell.length_a   1.000
_cell.length_b   1.000
_cell.length_c   1.000
_cell.angle_alpha   90.00
_cell.angle_beta   90.00
_cell.angle_gamma   90.00
#
_symmetry.space_group_name_H-M   'P 1'
#
loop_
_entity.id
_entity.type
_entity.pdbx_description
1 polymer ?
#
loop_
_entity_poly.entity_id
_entity_poly.type
_entity_poly.pdbx_seq_one_letter_code
_entity_poly.pdbx_strand_id
1 'polypeptide(L)'
;MELWDDLMRPLKPDFDRLNPASRLKSAATVIKWTLEHFSPPVREDETRDLITGSLASFESALQQGVNAVHRTSELDERIELVLDGSAEPGTSNLVMACVQTHSHDSELKGKRLFNVFGSCYNAVLEQEFPGPLIDIEDEVANPRCRETIAFQQDVLQQSLWHKGR
;
A
#
# COMPACT_ATOMS: atom_id res chain seq x y z
N MET A 1 -7.72 6.53 11.49
CA MET A 1 -6.35 5.95 11.41
C MET A 1 -5.43 6.55 12.46
N GLU A 2 -5.95 6.85 13.65
CA GLU A 2 -5.19 7.52 14.70
C GLU A 2 -4.10 6.58 15.26
N LEU A 3 -4.43 5.29 15.43
CA LEU A 3 -3.48 4.30 15.93
C LEU A 3 -2.28 4.13 14.99
N TRP A 4 -2.54 4.02 13.69
CA TRP A 4 -1.46 3.89 12.69
C TRP A 4 -0.57 5.11 12.68
N ASP A 5 -1.16 6.31 12.71
CA ASP A 5 -0.40 7.55 12.73
C ASP A 5 0.51 7.64 13.97
N ASP A 6 0.00 7.29 15.15
CA ASP A 6 0.78 7.31 16.38
C ASP A 6 1.97 6.35 16.34
N LEU A 7 1.80 5.17 15.76
CA LEU A 7 2.83 4.13 15.72
C LEU A 7 3.79 4.25 14.52
N MET A 8 3.35 4.80 13.40
CA MET A 8 4.12 4.85 12.15
C MET A 8 4.77 6.21 11.89
N ARG A 9 4.17 7.32 12.35
CA ARG A 9 4.73 8.67 12.16
C ARG A 9 6.15 8.83 12.74
N PRO A 10 6.51 8.26 13.91
CA PRO A 10 7.89 8.30 14.40
C PRO A 10 8.89 7.59 13.47
N LEU A 11 8.43 6.60 12.69
CA LEU A 11 9.25 5.82 11.76
C LEU A 11 9.41 6.48 10.39
N LYS A 12 8.70 7.59 10.13
CA LYS A 12 8.72 8.29 8.84
C LYS A 12 10.13 8.58 8.29
N PRO A 13 11.14 8.99 9.10
CA PRO A 13 12.52 9.19 8.60
C PRO A 13 13.15 7.93 8.01
N ASP A 14 12.74 6.74 8.44
CA ASP A 14 13.32 5.48 7.96
C ASP A 14 12.89 5.15 6.52
N PHE A 15 11.71 5.58 6.08
CA PHE A 15 11.26 5.46 4.70
C PHE A 15 12.18 6.20 3.72
N ASP A 16 12.68 7.38 4.13
CA ASP A 16 13.63 8.15 3.33
C ASP A 16 15.03 7.51 3.33
N ARG A 17 15.38 6.74 4.37
CA ARG A 17 16.65 6.01 4.41
C ARG A 17 16.68 4.85 3.44
N LEU A 18 15.57 4.19 3.13
CA LEU A 18 15.57 3.05 2.19
C LEU A 18 16.14 3.44 0.82
N ASN A 19 16.87 2.53 0.18
CA ASN A 19 17.29 2.73 -1.21
C ASN A 19 16.07 2.56 -2.16
N PRO A 20 16.14 3.03 -3.41
CA PRO A 20 15.00 3.00 -4.34
C PRO A 20 14.41 1.60 -4.56
N ALA A 21 15.26 0.58 -4.75
CA ALA A 21 14.84 -0.81 -4.94
C ALA A 21 14.09 -1.35 -3.72
N SER A 22 14.64 -1.11 -2.52
CA SER A 22 14.00 -1.48 -1.25
C SER A 22 12.65 -0.80 -1.10
N ARG A 23 12.51 0.48 -1.47
CA ARG A 23 11.21 1.17 -1.40
C ARG A 23 10.16 0.53 -2.29
N LEU A 24 10.51 0.26 -3.56
CA LEU A 24 9.59 -0.39 -4.50
C LEU A 24 9.20 -1.79 -4.00
N LYS A 25 10.18 -2.56 -3.49
CA LYS A 25 9.93 -3.88 -2.89
C LYS A 25 9.00 -3.78 -1.68
N SER A 26 9.25 -2.87 -0.74
CA SER A 26 8.40 -2.67 0.43
C SER A 26 6.96 -2.29 0.04
N ALA A 27 6.79 -1.41 -0.95
CA ALA A 27 5.47 -1.05 -1.47
C ALA A 27 4.73 -2.27 -2.02
N ALA A 28 5.38 -3.02 -2.92
CA ALA A 28 4.80 -4.22 -3.50
C ALA A 28 4.45 -5.27 -2.43
N THR A 29 5.33 -5.46 -1.43
CA THR A 29 5.09 -6.39 -0.32
C THR A 29 3.87 -6.00 0.50
N VAL A 30 3.73 -4.73 0.88
CA VAL A 30 2.58 -4.28 1.69
C VAL A 30 1.28 -4.30 0.91
N ILE A 31 1.28 -3.88 -0.35
CA ILE A 31 0.09 -3.94 -1.22
C ILE A 31 -0.36 -5.40 -1.40
N LYS A 32 0.59 -6.30 -1.72
CA LYS A 32 0.29 -7.72 -1.91
C LYS A 32 -0.28 -8.36 -0.65
N TRP A 33 0.38 -8.15 0.50
CA TRP A 33 -0.11 -8.68 1.76
C TRP A 33 -1.51 -8.17 2.08
N THR A 34 -1.75 -6.88 1.89
CA THR A 34 -3.07 -6.28 2.13
C THR A 34 -4.14 -6.93 1.25
N LEU A 35 -3.88 -7.07 -0.06
CA LEU A 35 -4.81 -7.73 -0.99
C LEU A 35 -5.11 -9.19 -0.58
N GLU A 36 -4.08 -9.96 -0.23
CA GLU A 36 -4.23 -11.37 0.17
C GLU A 36 -5.00 -11.54 1.48
N HIS A 37 -5.04 -10.50 2.30
CA HIS A 37 -5.67 -10.49 3.62
C HIS A 37 -7.04 -9.79 3.62
N PHE A 38 -7.54 -9.33 2.47
CA PHE A 38 -8.90 -8.82 2.36
C PHE A 38 -9.94 -9.90 2.69
N SER A 39 -10.89 -9.58 3.58
CA SER A 39 -11.98 -10.49 3.96
C SER A 39 -13.30 -9.72 4.12
N PRO A 40 -14.26 -9.85 3.18
CA PRO A 40 -14.21 -10.71 2.00
C PRO A 40 -13.14 -10.26 0.96
N PRO A 41 -12.68 -11.18 0.09
CA PRO A 41 -11.82 -10.82 -1.03
C PRO A 41 -12.50 -9.80 -1.95
N VAL A 42 -11.71 -8.97 -2.64
CA VAL A 42 -12.19 -8.03 -3.68
C VAL A 42 -13.00 -8.79 -4.72
N ARG A 43 -14.26 -8.40 -4.94
CA ARG A 43 -15.20 -9.08 -5.85
C ARG A 43 -15.22 -8.46 -7.23
N GLU A 44 -15.08 -7.13 -7.32
CA GLU A 44 -15.00 -6.39 -8.58
C GLU A 44 -13.77 -6.83 -9.38
N ASP A 45 -14.01 -7.47 -10.54
CA ASP A 45 -12.95 -8.04 -11.37
C ASP A 45 -12.02 -6.97 -11.92
N GLU A 46 -12.53 -5.80 -12.33
CA GLU A 46 -11.70 -4.70 -12.84
C GLU A 46 -10.75 -4.15 -11.77
N THR A 47 -11.24 -4.01 -10.54
CA THR A 47 -10.46 -3.57 -9.38
C THR A 47 -9.37 -4.60 -9.06
N ARG A 48 -9.73 -5.89 -9.03
CA ARG A 48 -8.79 -6.99 -8.80
C ARG A 48 -7.71 -7.06 -9.90
N ASP A 49 -8.10 -6.95 -11.15
CA ASP A 49 -7.20 -7.00 -12.31
C ASP A 49 -6.24 -5.81 -12.35
N LEU A 50 -6.70 -4.62 -11.94
CA LEU A 50 -5.85 -3.43 -11.84
C LEU A 50 -4.78 -3.60 -10.74
N ILE A 51 -5.18 -4.07 -9.56
CA ILE A 51 -4.24 -4.25 -8.43
C ILE A 51 -3.24 -5.36 -8.74
N THR A 52 -3.71 -6.51 -9.23
CA THR A 52 -2.83 -7.64 -9.57
C THR A 52 -1.90 -7.32 -10.74
N GLY A 53 -2.39 -6.63 -11.77
CA GLY A 53 -1.57 -6.11 -12.85
C GLY A 53 -0.49 -5.14 -12.36
N SER A 54 -0.84 -4.23 -11.46
CA SER A 54 0.12 -3.32 -10.82
C SER A 54 1.22 -4.07 -10.07
N LEU A 55 0.86 -5.07 -9.26
CA LEU A 55 1.82 -5.90 -8.53
C LEU A 55 2.76 -6.65 -9.48
N ALA A 56 2.24 -7.20 -10.58
CA ALA A 56 3.05 -7.87 -11.59
C ALA A 56 4.05 -6.90 -12.26
N SER A 57 3.64 -5.66 -12.54
CA SER A 57 4.53 -4.63 -13.07
C SER A 57 5.63 -4.24 -12.06
N PHE A 58 5.31 -4.12 -10.77
CA PHE A 58 6.32 -3.84 -9.73
C PHE A 58 7.33 -4.97 -9.60
N GLU A 59 6.86 -6.22 -9.62
CA GLU A 59 7.72 -7.40 -9.57
C GLU A 59 8.62 -7.50 -10.80
N SER A 60 8.07 -7.27 -11.99
CA SER A 60 8.85 -7.26 -13.23
C SER A 60 9.96 -6.20 -13.21
N ALA A 61 9.65 -5.00 -12.73
CA ALA A 61 10.64 -3.93 -12.59
C ALA A 61 11.78 -4.34 -11.63
N LEU A 62 11.45 -4.89 -10.46
CA LEU A 62 12.43 -5.40 -9.49
C LEU A 62 13.32 -6.50 -10.10
N GLN A 63 12.75 -7.43 -10.86
CA GLN A 63 13.51 -8.49 -11.54
C GLN A 63 14.47 -7.94 -12.60
N GLN A 64 14.10 -6.84 -13.26
CA GLN A 64 14.94 -6.14 -14.25
C GLN A 64 15.97 -5.19 -13.61
N GLY A 65 15.98 -5.06 -12.28
CA GLY A 65 16.82 -4.09 -11.57
C GLY A 65 16.38 -2.63 -11.78
N VAL A 66 15.15 -2.41 -12.22
CA VAL A 66 14.55 -1.09 -12.41
C VAL A 66 13.78 -0.70 -11.15
N ASN A 67 14.05 0.50 -10.62
CA ASN A 67 13.52 0.95 -9.33
C ASN A 67 12.33 1.93 -9.46
N ALA A 68 11.75 2.01 -10.66
CA ALA A 68 10.63 2.88 -10.97
C ALA A 68 9.69 2.16 -11.94
N VAL A 69 8.39 2.32 -11.73
CA VAL A 69 7.36 1.85 -12.66
C VAL A 69 6.60 3.07 -13.15
N HIS A 70 6.68 3.31 -14.45
CA HIS A 70 6.07 4.49 -15.06
C HIS A 70 4.56 4.34 -15.16
N ARG A 71 3.85 5.43 -14.90
CA ARG A 71 2.42 5.50 -15.18
C ARG A 71 2.19 5.91 -16.64
N THR A 72 1.35 5.16 -17.33
CA THR A 72 0.93 5.48 -18.70
C THR A 72 -0.47 6.11 -18.69
N SER A 73 -0.82 6.82 -19.76
CA SER A 73 -2.16 7.39 -19.94
C SER A 73 -3.26 6.32 -19.87
N GLU A 74 -3.02 5.14 -20.44
CA GLU A 74 -3.96 4.03 -20.41
C GLU A 74 -4.17 3.49 -18.99
N LEU A 75 -3.13 3.54 -18.15
CA LEU A 75 -3.24 3.18 -16.75
C LEU A 75 -4.02 4.24 -15.96
N ASP A 76 -3.80 5.53 -16.21
CA ASP A 76 -4.58 6.61 -15.58
C ASP A 76 -6.07 6.49 -15.91
N GLU A 77 -6.44 6.28 -17.18
CA GLU A 77 -7.84 6.07 -17.58
C GLU A 77 -8.48 4.87 -16.86
N ARG A 78 -7.73 3.76 -16.71
CA ARG A 78 -8.20 2.59 -15.98
C ARG A 78 -8.35 2.85 -14.48
N ILE A 79 -7.44 3.62 -13.88
CA ILE A 79 -7.51 4.02 -12.47
C ILE A 79 -8.78 4.85 -12.24
N GLU A 80 -9.06 5.83 -13.10
CA GLU A 80 -10.25 6.68 -13.00
C GLU A 80 -11.53 5.85 -13.06
N LEU A 81 -11.64 4.95 -14.05
CA LEU A 81 -12.79 4.05 -14.18
C LEU A 81 -13.02 3.18 -12.94
N VAL A 82 -11.94 2.62 -12.37
CA VAL A 82 -12.03 1.79 -11.16
C VAL A 82 -12.42 2.61 -9.95
N LEU A 83 -11.85 3.81 -9.77
CA LEU A 83 -12.16 4.66 -8.62
C LEU A 83 -13.59 5.21 -8.65
N ASP A 84 -14.11 5.54 -9.85
CA ASP A 84 -15.48 6.01 -10.02
C ASP A 84 -16.52 4.89 -9.85
N GLY A 85 -16.14 3.64 -10.13
CA GLY A 85 -17.00 2.45 -10.02
C GLY A 85 -16.90 1.69 -8.69
N SER A 86 -15.83 1.92 -7.92
CA SER A 86 -15.50 1.19 -6.70
C SER A 86 -16.52 1.46 -5.59
N ALA A 87 -17.28 0.43 -5.24
CA ALA A 87 -18.25 0.48 -4.12
C ALA A 87 -17.81 -0.37 -2.93
N GLU A 88 -16.82 -1.25 -3.11
CA GLU A 88 -16.35 -2.15 -2.06
C GLU A 88 -15.44 -1.44 -1.04
N PRO A 89 -15.74 -1.54 0.28
CA PRO A 89 -14.93 -0.89 1.32
C PRO A 89 -13.44 -1.24 1.21
N GLY A 90 -12.58 -0.23 1.31
CA GLY A 90 -11.13 -0.38 1.29
C GLY A 90 -10.50 -0.48 -0.10
N THR A 91 -11.28 -0.79 -1.14
CA THR A 91 -10.70 -1.04 -2.47
C THR A 91 -10.14 0.22 -3.10
N SER A 92 -10.80 1.36 -2.96
CA SER A 92 -10.30 2.65 -3.46
C SER A 92 -8.96 3.01 -2.82
N ASN A 93 -8.79 2.76 -1.52
CA ASN A 93 -7.52 2.96 -0.81
C ASN A 93 -6.41 2.03 -1.31
N LEU A 94 -6.73 0.76 -1.60
CA LEU A 94 -5.77 -0.20 -2.14
C LEU A 94 -5.34 0.17 -3.57
N VAL A 95 -6.28 0.64 -4.39
CA VAL A 95 -5.99 1.22 -5.71
C VAL A 95 -5.08 2.44 -5.56
N MET A 96 -5.38 3.35 -4.62
CA MET A 96 -4.53 4.51 -4.35
C MET A 96 -3.11 4.13 -3.91
N ALA A 97 -2.92 3.00 -3.23
CA ALA A 97 -1.58 2.49 -2.93
C ALA A 97 -0.82 2.08 -4.21
N CYS A 98 -1.49 1.43 -5.16
CA CYS A 98 -0.92 1.13 -6.50
C CYS A 98 -0.59 2.42 -7.27
N VAL A 99 -1.50 3.40 -7.27
CA VAL A 99 -1.34 4.73 -7.87
C VAL A 99 -0.09 5.40 -7.32
N GLN A 100 0.04 5.47 -6.00
CA GLN A 100 1.19 6.10 -5.34
C GLN A 100 2.50 5.36 -5.51
N THR A 101 2.47 4.09 -5.93
CA THR A 101 3.67 3.31 -6.27
C THR A 101 4.11 3.58 -7.71
N HIS A 102 3.17 3.71 -8.65
CA HIS A 102 3.45 4.18 -10.01
C HIS A 102 3.92 5.63 -10.03
N SER A 103 4.92 5.95 -10.82
CA SER A 103 5.50 7.28 -10.89
C SER A 103 5.45 7.87 -12.30
N HIS A 104 5.36 9.18 -12.39
CA HIS A 104 5.47 9.87 -13.69
C HIS A 104 6.94 10.06 -14.06
N ASP A 105 7.75 10.60 -13.14
CA ASP A 105 9.06 11.17 -13.50
C ASP A 105 10.27 10.56 -12.76
N SER A 106 10.07 9.83 -11.67
CA SER A 106 11.19 9.36 -10.84
C SER A 106 10.88 8.13 -9.99
N GLU A 107 11.91 7.50 -9.43
CA GLU A 107 11.76 6.45 -8.41
C GLU A 107 10.84 6.83 -7.24
N LEU A 108 10.31 5.81 -6.56
CA LEU A 108 9.49 5.99 -5.36
C LEU A 108 10.29 6.67 -4.23
N LYS A 109 9.77 7.77 -3.71
CA LYS A 109 10.37 8.53 -2.60
C LYS A 109 9.79 8.09 -1.26
N GLY A 110 10.53 8.27 -0.17
CA GLY A 110 10.14 7.81 1.17
C GLY A 110 8.80 8.38 1.63
N LYS A 111 8.55 9.68 1.42
CA LYS A 111 7.21 10.29 1.67
C LYS A 111 6.07 9.56 0.93
N ARG A 112 6.26 9.17 -0.33
CA ARG A 112 5.24 8.44 -1.10
C ARG A 112 5.09 7.00 -0.58
N LEU A 113 6.18 6.33 -0.23
CA LEU A 113 6.12 5.00 0.37
C LEU A 113 5.38 5.01 1.73
N PHE A 114 5.60 6.05 2.55
CA PHE A 114 4.85 6.23 3.80
C PHE A 114 3.34 6.33 3.52
N ASN A 115 2.95 7.08 2.49
CA ASN A 115 1.56 7.20 2.09
C ASN A 115 1.00 5.86 1.53
N VAL A 116 1.80 5.05 0.82
CA VAL A 116 1.40 3.70 0.38
C VAL A 116 1.03 2.83 1.57
N PHE A 117 1.85 2.84 2.62
CA PHE A 117 1.57 2.08 3.85
C PHE A 117 0.29 2.57 4.54
N GLY A 118 0.10 3.89 4.62
CA GLY A 118 -1.12 4.49 5.16
C GLY A 118 -2.37 4.13 4.35
N SER A 119 -2.29 4.16 3.01
CA SER A 119 -3.37 3.73 2.13
C SER A 119 -3.71 2.26 2.33
N CYS A 120 -2.72 1.37 2.45
CA CYS A 120 -2.98 -0.03 2.79
C CYS A 120 -3.63 -0.22 4.17
N TYR A 121 -3.27 0.59 5.16
CA TYR A 121 -3.92 0.54 6.47
C TYR A 121 -5.38 1.05 6.41
N ASN A 122 -5.64 2.15 5.70
CA ASN A 122 -7.00 2.64 5.48
C ASN A 122 -7.86 1.63 4.74
N ALA A 123 -7.27 0.89 3.79
CA ALA A 123 -7.96 -0.20 3.11
C ALA A 123 -8.45 -1.27 4.10
N VAL A 124 -7.62 -1.64 5.07
CA VAL A 124 -8.01 -2.56 6.16
C VAL A 124 -9.06 -1.92 7.08
N LEU A 125 -8.88 -0.66 7.48
CA LEU A 125 -9.85 0.02 8.34
C LEU A 125 -11.25 0.06 7.74
N GLU A 126 -11.38 0.39 6.46
CA GLU A 126 -12.69 0.45 5.80
C GLU A 126 -13.35 -0.94 5.68
N GLN A 127 -12.57 -2.02 5.59
CA GLN A 127 -13.12 -3.38 5.64
C GLN A 127 -13.63 -3.74 7.05
N GLU A 128 -12.85 -3.43 8.07
CA GLU A 128 -13.17 -3.77 9.46
C GLU A 128 -14.29 -2.89 10.02
N PHE A 129 -14.38 -1.66 9.54
CA PHE A 129 -15.30 -0.63 10.01
C PHE A 129 -15.94 0.12 8.82
N PRO A 130 -16.94 -0.46 8.15
CA PRO A 130 -17.62 0.16 7.00
C PRO A 130 -18.55 1.34 7.38
N GLY A 131 -18.34 1.97 8.53
CA GLY A 131 -19.15 3.04 9.09
C GLY A 131 -18.40 4.38 9.20
N PRO A 132 -19.11 5.49 9.45
CA PRO A 132 -18.55 6.84 9.36
C PRO A 132 -17.71 7.27 10.58
N LEU A 133 -17.69 6.50 11.66
CA LEU A 133 -16.98 6.82 12.90
C LEU A 133 -16.18 5.61 13.34
N ILE A 134 -14.88 5.81 13.46
CA ILE A 134 -13.92 4.86 14.01
C ILE A 134 -13.17 5.64 15.07
N ASP A 135 -13.27 5.24 16.33
CA ASP A 135 -12.46 5.82 17.40
C ASP A 135 -11.14 5.06 17.55
N ILE A 136 -10.20 5.67 18.28
CA ILE A 136 -8.89 5.04 18.50
C ILE A 136 -9.02 3.78 19.36
N GLU A 137 -10.00 3.72 20.26
CA GLU A 137 -10.28 2.55 21.09
C GLU A 137 -10.69 1.32 20.24
N ASP A 138 -11.49 1.53 19.20
CA ASP A 138 -11.90 0.53 18.21
C ASP A 138 -10.68 0.03 17.42
N GLU A 139 -9.84 0.95 16.91
CA GLU A 139 -8.58 0.61 16.22
C GLU A 139 -7.67 -0.21 17.14
N VAL A 140 -7.53 0.21 18.41
CA VAL A 140 -6.71 -0.46 19.43
C VAL A 140 -7.26 -1.83 19.79
N ALA A 141 -8.58 -2.00 19.85
CA ALA A 141 -9.24 -3.27 20.18
C ALA A 141 -9.21 -4.27 19.02
N ASN A 142 -9.16 -3.80 17.77
CA ASN A 142 -9.23 -4.66 16.59
C ASN A 142 -7.89 -5.41 16.32
N PRO A 143 -7.89 -6.76 16.28
CA PRO A 143 -6.68 -7.54 16.03
C PRO A 143 -6.07 -7.31 14.64
N ARG A 144 -6.89 -7.02 13.62
CA ARG A 144 -6.47 -6.80 12.23
C ARG A 144 -5.75 -5.48 12.05
N CYS A 145 -6.15 -4.46 12.79
CA CYS A 145 -5.44 -3.18 12.88
C CYS A 145 -4.01 -3.40 13.42
N ARG A 146 -3.89 -4.10 14.56
CA ARG A 146 -2.59 -4.38 15.18
C ARG A 146 -1.71 -5.27 14.31
N GLU A 147 -2.29 -6.31 13.69
CA GLU A 147 -1.59 -7.22 12.78
C GLU A 147 -1.02 -6.46 11.57
N THR A 148 -1.81 -5.57 10.98
CA THR A 148 -1.39 -4.77 9.81
C THR A 148 -0.23 -3.84 10.17
N ILE A 149 -0.29 -3.15 11.31
CA ILE A 149 0.80 -2.28 11.77
C ILE A 149 2.06 -3.11 12.05
N ALA A 150 1.94 -4.24 12.75
CA ALA A 150 3.06 -5.12 13.05
C ALA A 150 3.73 -5.63 11.77
N PHE A 151 2.94 -6.06 10.78
CA PHE A 151 3.46 -6.48 9.49
C PHE A 151 4.19 -5.35 8.75
N GLN A 152 3.60 -4.16 8.71
CA GLN A 152 4.23 -3.00 8.06
C GLN A 152 5.55 -2.58 8.73
N GLN A 153 5.59 -2.60 10.07
CA GLN A 153 6.83 -2.33 10.82
C GLN A 153 7.91 -3.36 10.52
N ASP A 154 7.55 -4.65 10.47
CA ASP A 154 8.48 -5.73 10.11
C ASP A 154 9.03 -5.56 8.68
N VAL A 155 8.17 -5.26 7.70
CA VAL A 155 8.60 -4.97 6.32
C VAL A 155 9.62 -3.81 6.28
N LEU A 156 9.36 -2.73 7.02
CA LEU A 156 10.28 -1.59 7.09
C LEU A 156 11.61 -1.97 7.72
N GLN A 157 11.59 -2.70 8.85
CA GLN A 157 12.80 -3.15 9.55
C GLN A 157 13.67 -4.08 8.69
N GLN A 158 13.07 -5.09 8.06
CA GLN A 158 13.78 -5.99 7.16
C GLN A 158 14.40 -5.23 5.98
N SER A 159 13.68 -4.25 5.44
CA SER A 159 14.14 -3.44 4.31
C SER A 159 15.34 -2.54 4.68
N LEU A 160 15.44 -2.11 5.94
CA LEU A 160 16.61 -1.36 6.44
C LEU A 160 17.83 -2.26 6.65
N TRP A 161 17.64 -3.51 7.11
CA TRP A 161 18.74 -4.46 7.36
C TRP A 161 19.41 -4.99 6.09
N HIS A 162 18.68 -5.07 4.97
CA HIS A 162 19.26 -5.46 3.69
C HIS A 162 20.27 -4.46 3.09
N LYS A 163 20.55 -3.34 3.77
CA LYS A 163 21.66 -2.42 3.42
C LYS A 163 23.07 -2.94 3.75
N GLY A 164 23.20 -4.10 4.43
CA GLY A 164 24.46 -4.58 4.99
C GLY A 164 25.13 -5.78 4.32
N ARG A 165 24.72 -6.21 3.12
CA ARG A 165 25.36 -7.31 2.38
C ARG A 165 25.69 -6.93 0.95
#